data_AF-A0A942RR51-F1
#
_entry.id   AF-A0A942RR51-F1
#
_cell.length_a   1.000
_cell.length_b   1.000
_cell.length_c   1.000
_cell.angle_alpha   90.00
_cell.angle_beta   90.00
_cell.angle_gamma   90.00
#
_symmetry.space_group_name_H-M   'P 1'
#
loop_
_entity.id
_entity.type
_entity.pdbx_description
1 polymer ?
#
loop_
_entity_poly.entity_id
_entity_poly.type
_entity_poly.pdbx_seq_one_letter_code
_entity_poly.pdbx_strand_id
1 'polypeptide(L)'
;MDKQELHSLAVKHDVRVPETIRTTEADYVERVNKEIGYPCIVKPTDSPAFMAKFRAKMFMCHNHEDVTNAVNKAHKEGLEVIVQRIIPGFDDHMYTFDAYLNQDSRVTHWMTCQKYRQYPINFGASVYTKQRHVQELYDIGAPFMEAIGYKGFGEIEFKKDEKTGNFYLIEINVRTTTLNTLLDKCGINFPLLAYEELTGGNIGSKAVTHDTGIAFRYLFEDIIAIREYIKTKQLSLFEILKSLKYKKAPAIWSIDDPAPAFSFIGILMKKV
;
A
#
# COMPACT_ATOMS: atom_id res chain seq x y z
N MET A 1 -9.76 10.50 -3.14
CA MET A 1 -10.45 9.22 -2.94
C MET A 1 -10.99 9.20 -1.53
N ASP A 2 -12.28 8.94 -1.38
CA ASP A 2 -12.92 8.83 -0.08
C ASP A 2 -12.74 7.40 0.47
N LYS A 3 -12.11 7.28 1.65
CA LYS A 3 -11.84 5.97 2.29
C LYS A 3 -13.12 5.28 2.76
N GLN A 4 -14.15 6.05 3.11
CA GLN A 4 -15.44 5.52 3.56
C GLN A 4 -16.22 4.93 2.40
N GLU A 5 -16.21 5.62 1.25
CA GLU A 5 -16.85 5.13 0.03
C GLU A 5 -16.19 3.84 -0.45
N LEU A 6 -14.84 3.79 -0.45
CA LEU A 6 -14.10 2.56 -0.76
C LEU A 6 -14.48 1.40 0.16
N HIS A 7 -14.51 1.63 1.47
CA HIS A 7 -14.87 0.60 2.44
C HIS A 7 -16.30 0.07 2.18
N SER A 8 -17.24 0.98 1.93
CA SER A 8 -18.65 0.62 1.67
C SER A 8 -18.81 -0.17 0.38
N LEU A 9 -18.09 0.23 -0.68
CA LEU A 9 -18.06 -0.51 -1.95
C LEU A 9 -17.44 -1.89 -1.78
N ALA A 10 -16.31 -2.01 -1.09
CA ALA A 10 -15.65 -3.29 -0.86
C ALA A 10 -16.58 -4.27 -0.12
N VAL A 11 -17.23 -3.83 0.96
CA VAL A 11 -18.19 -4.65 1.72
C VAL A 11 -19.39 -5.07 0.85
N LYS A 12 -19.94 -4.15 0.04
CA LYS A 12 -21.06 -4.45 -0.88
C LYS A 12 -20.72 -5.52 -1.92
N HIS A 13 -19.44 -5.66 -2.27
CA HIS A 13 -18.94 -6.63 -3.25
C HIS A 13 -18.20 -7.81 -2.60
N ASP A 14 -18.49 -8.10 -1.33
CA ASP A 14 -17.93 -9.23 -0.57
C ASP A 14 -16.38 -9.26 -0.47
N VAL A 15 -15.75 -8.09 -0.61
CA VAL A 15 -14.32 -7.92 -0.39
C VAL A 15 -14.06 -7.58 1.07
N ARG A 16 -13.26 -8.42 1.74
CA ARG A 16 -12.89 -8.20 3.15
C ARG A 16 -12.10 -6.91 3.30
N VAL A 17 -12.48 -6.13 4.31
CA VAL A 17 -11.79 -4.91 4.76
C VAL A 17 -11.58 -5.00 6.27
N PRO A 18 -10.54 -4.36 6.84
CA PRO A 18 -10.34 -4.37 8.28
C PRO A 18 -11.53 -3.73 8.99
N GLU A 19 -12.00 -4.36 10.06
CA GLU A 19 -13.10 -3.86 10.89
C GLU A 19 -12.80 -2.42 11.33
N THR A 20 -13.76 -1.53 11.07
CA THR A 20 -13.61 -0.09 11.23
C THR A 20 -14.81 0.48 11.97
N ILE A 21 -14.56 1.26 13.02
CA ILE A 21 -15.58 1.93 13.83
C ILE A 21 -15.38 3.44 13.75
N ARG A 22 -16.48 4.17 13.55
CA ARG A 22 -16.45 5.64 13.49
C ARG A 22 -16.42 6.21 14.90
N THR A 23 -15.61 7.25 15.09
CA THR A 23 -15.51 7.94 16.39
C THR A 23 -16.62 8.97 16.61
N THR A 24 -17.50 9.15 15.60
CA THR A 24 -18.71 9.97 15.69
C THR A 24 -19.88 9.22 16.33
N GLU A 25 -19.75 7.90 16.52
CA GLU A 25 -20.77 7.07 17.18
C GLU A 25 -20.59 7.14 18.71
N ALA A 26 -21.69 7.26 19.46
CA ALA A 26 -21.63 7.51 20.90
C ALA A 26 -21.04 6.34 21.70
N ASP A 27 -21.15 5.11 21.20
CA ASP A 27 -20.73 3.86 21.82
C ASP A 27 -19.43 3.30 21.23
N TYR A 28 -18.66 4.12 20.48
CA TYR A 28 -17.49 3.65 19.72
C TYR A 28 -16.48 2.88 20.59
N VAL A 29 -16.26 3.28 21.84
CA VAL A 29 -15.33 2.60 22.76
C VAL A 29 -15.81 1.18 23.10
N GLU A 30 -17.09 1.01 23.38
CA GLU A 30 -17.68 -0.30 23.67
C GLU A 30 -17.59 -1.20 22.45
N ARG A 31 -17.94 -0.67 21.27
CA ARG A 31 -17.82 -1.38 20.00
C ARG A 31 -16.37 -1.79 19.72
N VAL A 32 -15.39 -0.92 19.97
CA VAL A 32 -13.97 -1.25 19.79
C VAL A 32 -13.58 -2.44 20.66
N ASN A 33 -14.01 -2.47 21.92
CA ASN A 33 -13.72 -3.59 22.83
C ASN A 33 -14.33 -4.91 22.36
N LYS A 34 -15.53 -4.86 21.75
CA LYS A 34 -16.29 -6.05 21.35
C LYS A 34 -15.92 -6.58 19.95
N GLU A 35 -15.67 -5.68 19.00
CA GLU A 35 -15.57 -5.99 17.57
C GLU A 35 -14.13 -5.93 17.04
N ILE A 36 -13.29 -5.03 17.55
CA ILE A 36 -11.92 -4.81 17.04
C ILE A 36 -10.86 -5.42 17.97
N GLY A 37 -10.95 -5.15 19.27
CA GLY A 37 -9.93 -5.50 20.25
C GLY A 37 -8.66 -4.63 20.18
N TYR A 38 -7.60 -5.09 20.84
CA TYR A 38 -6.31 -4.38 20.93
C TYR A 38 -5.13 -5.31 20.59
N PRO A 39 -4.02 -4.78 20.06
CA PRO A 39 -3.84 -3.39 19.65
C PRO A 39 -4.65 -3.03 18.40
N CYS A 40 -5.06 -1.77 18.30
CA CYS A 40 -5.73 -1.19 17.15
C CYS A 40 -5.08 0.14 16.73
N ILE A 41 -5.52 0.69 15.60
CA ILE A 41 -5.04 2.00 15.12
C ILE A 41 -6.16 3.04 15.10
N VAL A 42 -5.84 4.26 15.50
CA VAL A 42 -6.65 5.45 15.26
C VAL A 42 -6.04 6.20 14.08
N LYS A 43 -6.72 6.18 12.94
CA LYS A 43 -6.21 6.78 11.69
C LYS A 43 -7.15 7.89 11.18
N PRO A 44 -6.60 8.92 10.51
CA PRO A 44 -7.40 10.02 10.00
C PRO A 44 -8.15 9.67 8.72
N THR A 45 -9.30 10.33 8.53
CA THR A 45 -9.97 10.40 7.23
C THR A 45 -9.18 11.29 6.26
N ASP A 46 -8.65 12.42 6.75
CA ASP A 46 -7.71 13.31 6.04
C ASP A 46 -6.24 13.09 6.50
N SER A 47 -5.50 12.29 5.73
CA SER A 47 -4.10 11.98 6.03
C SER A 47 -3.15 13.18 5.96
N PRO A 48 -3.18 14.05 4.92
CA PRO A 48 -2.36 15.27 4.87
C PRO A 48 -2.53 16.20 6.08
N ALA A 49 -3.75 16.54 6.45
CA ALA A 49 -4.01 17.46 7.57
C ALA A 49 -3.51 16.88 8.90
N PHE A 50 -3.76 15.59 9.13
CA PHE A 50 -3.30 14.90 10.31
C PHE A 50 -1.76 14.80 10.41
N MET A 51 -1.09 14.48 9.29
CA MET A 51 0.38 14.44 9.26
C MET A 51 0.99 15.81 9.49
N ALA A 52 0.40 16.89 8.96
CA ALA A 52 0.87 18.25 9.20
C ALA A 52 0.81 18.62 10.69
N LYS A 53 -0.23 18.16 11.41
CA LYS A 53 -0.42 18.45 12.83
C LYS A 53 0.43 17.56 13.75
N PHE A 54 0.41 16.25 13.53
CA PHE A 54 0.96 15.28 14.48
C PHE A 54 2.29 14.66 14.04
N ARG A 55 2.74 14.92 12.81
CA ARG A 55 3.93 14.28 12.20
C ARG A 55 3.92 12.75 12.28
N ALA A 56 2.72 12.18 12.34
CA ALA A 56 2.45 10.74 12.39
C ALA A 56 1.34 10.41 11.40
N LYS A 57 1.31 9.19 10.88
CA LYS A 57 0.25 8.74 9.96
C LYS A 57 -1.02 8.27 10.69
N MET A 58 -0.86 7.80 11.92
CA MET A 58 -1.90 7.28 12.80
C MET A 58 -1.35 7.13 14.22
N PHE A 59 -2.24 6.87 15.17
CA PHE A 59 -1.87 6.49 16.54
C PHE A 59 -2.08 4.98 16.72
N MET A 60 -1.08 4.31 17.31
CA MET A 60 -1.20 2.94 17.78
C MET A 60 -1.81 2.96 19.18
N CYS A 61 -2.83 2.14 19.42
CA CYS A 61 -3.56 2.09 20.68
C CYS A 61 -3.57 0.67 21.22
N HIS A 62 -3.04 0.47 22.44
CA HIS A 62 -2.91 -0.83 23.09
C HIS A 62 -4.03 -1.13 24.08
N ASN A 63 -4.86 -0.14 24.41
CA ASN A 63 -5.98 -0.27 25.33
C ASN A 63 -7.03 0.83 25.07
N HIS A 64 -8.14 0.80 25.82
CA HIS A 64 -9.25 1.74 25.67
C HIS A 64 -8.87 3.20 26.02
N GLU A 65 -7.94 3.40 26.95
CA GLU A 65 -7.47 4.72 27.35
C GLU A 65 -6.65 5.35 26.21
N ASP A 66 -5.78 4.56 25.55
CA ASP A 66 -5.03 5.00 24.37
C ASP A 66 -5.97 5.46 23.25
N VAL A 67 -7.04 4.69 22.98
CA VAL A 67 -8.04 5.04 21.96
C VAL A 67 -8.72 6.35 22.33
N THR A 68 -9.24 6.45 23.55
CA THR A 68 -9.96 7.66 24.02
C THR A 68 -9.06 8.89 23.94
N ASN A 69 -7.80 8.77 24.37
CA ASN A 69 -6.81 9.84 24.32
C ASN A 69 -6.45 10.23 22.88
N ALA A 70 -6.24 9.25 22.00
CA ALA A 70 -5.94 9.48 20.58
C ALA A 70 -7.09 10.20 19.85
N VAL A 71 -8.34 9.78 20.10
CA VAL A 71 -9.55 10.38 19.53
C VAL A 71 -9.73 11.81 20.04
N ASN A 72 -9.69 12.02 21.36
CA ASN A 72 -9.79 13.35 21.96
C ASN A 72 -8.71 14.30 21.46
N LYS A 73 -7.48 13.80 21.28
CA LYS A 73 -6.35 14.57 20.74
C LYS A 73 -6.61 15.00 19.29
N ALA A 74 -7.17 14.13 18.45
CA ALA A 74 -7.51 14.48 17.07
C ALA A 74 -8.70 15.44 16.98
N HIS A 75 -9.77 15.20 17.74
CA HIS A 75 -10.97 16.04 17.75
C HIS A 75 -10.70 17.46 18.26
N LYS A 76 -9.79 17.64 19.23
CA LYS A 76 -9.32 18.96 19.68
C LYS A 76 -8.71 19.80 18.55
N GLU A 77 -8.21 19.16 17.51
CA GLU A 77 -7.62 19.79 16.33
C GLU A 77 -8.60 19.86 15.15
N GLY A 78 -9.88 19.51 15.37
CA GLY A 78 -10.90 19.50 14.32
C GLY A 78 -10.73 18.38 13.30
N LEU A 79 -9.97 17.33 13.62
CA LEU A 79 -9.66 16.24 12.70
C LEU A 79 -10.57 15.03 12.97
N GLU A 80 -11.27 14.55 11.94
CA GLU A 80 -12.05 13.31 12.01
C GLU A 80 -11.13 12.08 11.90
N VAL A 81 -11.37 11.11 12.77
CA VAL A 81 -10.60 9.86 12.86
C VAL A 81 -11.51 8.66 12.98
N ILE A 82 -11.00 7.50 12.62
CA ILE A 82 -11.66 6.19 12.75
C ILE A 82 -10.76 5.25 13.55
N VAL A 83 -11.37 4.31 14.27
CA VAL A 83 -10.64 3.20 14.91
C VAL A 83 -10.71 2.00 13.97
N GLN A 84 -9.58 1.36 13.69
CA GLN A 84 -9.50 0.25 12.76
C GLN A 84 -8.65 -0.89 13.31
N ARG A 85 -9.07 -2.13 13.03
CA ARG A 85 -8.29 -3.35 13.32
C ARG A 85 -6.97 -3.34 12.57
N ILE A 86 -5.92 -3.81 13.25
CA ILE A 86 -4.65 -4.13 12.61
C ILE A 86 -4.73 -5.56 12.08
N ILE A 87 -4.59 -5.73 10.78
CA ILE A 87 -4.43 -7.07 10.20
C ILE A 87 -3.02 -7.57 10.58
N PRO A 88 -2.92 -8.70 11.31
CA PRO A 88 -1.65 -9.21 11.82
C PRO A 88 -0.76 -9.72 10.69
N GLY A 89 0.55 -9.76 10.92
CA GLY A 89 1.57 -10.08 9.92
C GLY A 89 2.58 -8.94 9.71
N PHE A 90 3.82 -9.31 9.42
CA PHE A 90 4.92 -8.41 9.12
C PHE A 90 4.74 -7.72 7.75
N ASP A 91 5.67 -6.86 7.35
CA ASP A 91 5.66 -6.15 6.06
C ASP A 91 5.54 -7.09 4.85
N ASP A 92 6.03 -8.32 4.97
CA ASP A 92 5.93 -9.35 3.93
C ASP A 92 4.51 -9.91 3.75
N HIS A 93 3.57 -9.53 4.59
CA HIS A 93 2.16 -9.86 4.43
C HIS A 93 1.40 -8.81 3.61
N MET A 94 2.07 -7.73 3.19
CA MET A 94 1.48 -6.73 2.29
C MET A 94 1.71 -7.11 0.83
N TYR A 95 0.64 -7.06 0.05
CA TYR A 95 0.64 -7.38 -1.37
C TYR A 95 -0.08 -6.29 -2.16
N THR A 96 0.19 -6.24 -3.47
CA THR A 96 -0.54 -5.38 -4.40
C THR A 96 -1.08 -6.19 -5.57
N PHE A 97 -2.27 -5.82 -6.02
CA PHE A 97 -2.85 -6.20 -7.29
C PHE A 97 -2.86 -4.98 -8.20
N ASP A 98 -1.97 -4.97 -9.18
CA ASP A 98 -1.76 -3.87 -10.12
C ASP A 98 -2.43 -4.23 -11.45
N ALA A 99 -3.44 -3.47 -11.86
CA ALA A 99 -4.25 -3.79 -13.03
C ALA A 99 -4.59 -2.58 -13.90
N TYR A 100 -4.77 -2.84 -15.19
CA TYR A 100 -5.36 -1.94 -16.16
C TYR A 100 -6.72 -2.47 -16.60
N LEU A 101 -7.75 -1.64 -16.46
CA LEU A 101 -9.09 -1.93 -16.95
C LEU A 101 -9.37 -1.10 -18.20
N ASN A 102 -9.82 -1.74 -19.27
CA ASN A 102 -10.13 -1.05 -20.52
C ASN A 102 -11.40 -0.20 -20.42
N GLN A 103 -11.79 0.44 -21.53
CA GLN A 103 -13.02 1.25 -21.59
C GLN A 103 -14.33 0.48 -21.37
N ASP A 104 -14.31 -0.86 -21.42
CA ASP A 104 -15.43 -1.74 -21.07
C ASP A 104 -15.35 -2.24 -19.61
N SER A 105 -14.47 -1.65 -18.80
CA SER A 105 -14.21 -2.05 -17.42
C SER A 105 -13.80 -3.52 -17.28
N ARG A 106 -13.06 -4.04 -18.27
CA ARG A 106 -12.48 -5.40 -18.23
C ARG A 106 -10.99 -5.33 -17.92
N VAL A 107 -10.53 -6.19 -17.01
CA VAL A 107 -9.09 -6.29 -16.72
C VAL A 107 -8.36 -6.88 -17.94
N THR A 108 -7.51 -6.08 -18.58
CA THR A 108 -6.71 -6.51 -19.74
C THR A 108 -5.27 -6.79 -19.36
N HIS A 109 -4.71 -6.02 -18.42
CA HIS A 109 -3.33 -6.16 -17.99
C HIS A 109 -3.25 -6.22 -16.48
N TRP A 110 -2.45 -7.15 -15.95
CA TRP A 110 -2.26 -7.21 -14.50
C TRP A 110 -0.99 -7.92 -14.07
N MET A 111 -0.56 -7.60 -12.85
CA MET A 111 0.39 -8.38 -12.09
C MET A 111 0.18 -8.21 -10.59
N THR A 112 0.91 -8.99 -9.81
CA THR A 112 0.89 -8.92 -8.36
C THR A 112 2.28 -8.72 -7.81
N CYS A 113 2.37 -7.97 -6.72
CA CYS A 113 3.62 -7.73 -6.01
C CYS A 113 3.46 -7.97 -4.50
N GLN A 114 4.59 -8.12 -3.81
CA GLN A 114 4.67 -8.31 -2.37
C GLN A 114 5.69 -7.32 -1.80
N LYS A 115 5.26 -6.51 -0.83
CA LYS A 115 6.16 -5.61 -0.09
C LYS A 115 7.00 -6.44 0.87
N TYR A 116 8.20 -5.98 1.20
CA TYR A 116 9.09 -6.67 2.15
C TYR A 116 9.71 -5.71 3.15
N ARG A 117 9.78 -4.42 2.81
CA ARG A 117 10.22 -3.35 3.71
C ARG A 117 9.51 -2.05 3.39
N GLN A 118 9.11 -1.36 4.45
CA GLN A 118 8.49 -0.05 4.42
C GLN A 118 9.32 1.01 5.15
N TYR A 119 9.11 2.28 4.78
CA TYR A 119 9.63 3.44 5.50
C TYR A 119 8.55 4.51 5.74
N PRO A 120 8.34 4.99 6.98
CA PRO A 120 8.85 4.44 8.26
C PRO A 120 8.50 2.95 8.44
N ILE A 121 9.22 2.22 9.30
CA ILE A 121 9.02 0.77 9.41
C ILE A 121 7.59 0.40 9.86
N ASN A 122 7.09 -0.76 9.42
CA ASN A 122 5.76 -1.33 9.72
C ASN A 122 4.52 -0.63 9.12
N PHE A 123 4.57 0.69 8.93
CA PHE A 123 3.42 1.50 8.52
C PHE A 123 3.76 2.59 7.48
N GLY A 124 4.85 2.35 6.77
CA GLY A 124 5.45 3.26 5.81
C GLY A 124 4.90 3.17 4.40
N ALA A 125 5.54 3.91 3.50
CA ALA A 125 5.46 3.62 2.08
C ALA A 125 6.38 2.44 1.75
N SER A 126 6.12 1.72 0.65
CA SER A 126 7.04 0.66 0.22
C SER A 126 8.37 1.23 -0.24
N VAL A 127 9.46 0.68 0.30
CA VAL A 127 10.83 0.97 -0.15
C VAL A 127 11.51 -0.24 -0.77
N TYR A 128 10.95 -1.43 -0.57
CA TYR A 128 11.39 -2.67 -1.19
C TYR A 128 10.21 -3.61 -1.45
N THR A 129 9.82 -3.73 -2.72
CA THR A 129 8.73 -4.59 -3.20
C THR A 129 9.27 -5.55 -4.25
N LYS A 130 8.82 -6.81 -4.26
CA LYS A 130 9.13 -7.76 -5.33
C LYS A 130 7.88 -8.06 -6.12
N GLN A 131 8.03 -8.26 -7.42
CA GLN A 131 6.97 -8.94 -8.16
C GLN A 131 6.86 -10.37 -7.63
N ARG A 132 5.62 -10.81 -7.38
CA ARG A 132 5.28 -12.14 -6.89
C ARG A 132 3.91 -12.52 -7.40
N HIS A 133 3.82 -13.64 -8.09
CA HIS A 133 2.53 -14.11 -8.59
C HIS A 133 1.69 -14.70 -7.47
N VAL A 134 0.53 -14.09 -7.20
CA VAL A 134 -0.48 -14.57 -6.26
C VAL A 134 -1.85 -14.55 -6.95
N GLN A 135 -2.30 -15.72 -7.42
CA GLN A 135 -3.56 -15.83 -8.18
C GLN A 135 -4.78 -15.35 -7.38
N GLU A 136 -4.84 -15.64 -6.08
CA GLU A 136 -5.93 -15.23 -5.20
C GLU A 136 -6.19 -13.72 -5.20
N LEU A 137 -5.16 -12.89 -5.41
CA LEU A 137 -5.33 -11.43 -5.50
C LEU A 137 -6.03 -10.99 -6.80
N TYR A 138 -5.82 -11.71 -7.91
CA TYR A 138 -6.60 -11.50 -9.12
C TYR A 138 -8.05 -11.94 -8.92
N ASP A 139 -8.25 -13.11 -8.31
CA ASP A 139 -9.57 -13.68 -8.07
C ASP A 139 -10.45 -12.79 -7.15
N ILE A 140 -9.83 -11.98 -6.29
CA ILE A 140 -10.50 -10.97 -5.46
C ILE A 140 -10.57 -9.61 -6.20
N GLY A 141 -9.43 -9.12 -6.67
CA GLY A 141 -9.27 -7.75 -7.17
C GLY A 141 -9.93 -7.50 -8.51
N ALA A 142 -9.84 -8.44 -9.46
CA ALA A 142 -10.41 -8.25 -10.78
C ALA A 142 -11.95 -8.18 -10.73
N PRO A 143 -12.69 -9.15 -10.15
CA PRO A 143 -14.14 -9.06 -10.09
C PRO A 143 -14.64 -7.81 -9.36
N PHE A 144 -13.95 -7.39 -8.29
CA PHE A 144 -14.28 -6.15 -7.58
C PHE A 144 -14.17 -4.92 -8.48
N MET A 145 -13.03 -4.75 -9.16
CA MET A 145 -12.76 -3.60 -10.02
C MET A 145 -13.69 -3.54 -11.24
N GLU A 146 -13.97 -4.71 -11.84
CA GLU A 146 -14.93 -4.81 -12.94
C GLU A 146 -16.36 -4.49 -12.46
N ALA A 147 -16.77 -4.98 -11.28
CA ALA A 147 -18.12 -4.77 -10.75
C ALA A 147 -18.42 -3.31 -10.36
N ILE A 148 -17.40 -2.55 -9.90
CA ILE A 148 -17.55 -1.11 -9.64
C ILE A 148 -17.42 -0.26 -10.93
N GLY A 149 -17.17 -0.88 -12.09
CA GLY A 149 -17.06 -0.20 -13.37
C GLY A 149 -15.80 0.67 -13.49
N TYR A 150 -14.70 0.29 -12.82
CA TYR A 150 -13.46 1.06 -12.87
C TYR A 150 -12.82 0.99 -14.26
N LYS A 151 -12.08 2.04 -14.65
CA LYS A 151 -11.38 2.15 -15.95
C LYS A 151 -10.01 2.78 -15.74
N GLY A 152 -9.03 2.34 -16.52
CA GLY A 152 -7.63 2.76 -16.41
C GLY A 152 -6.84 1.94 -15.39
N PHE A 153 -5.69 2.49 -14.99
CA PHE A 153 -4.78 1.84 -14.03
C PHE A 153 -5.28 1.97 -12.59
N GLY A 154 -5.25 0.88 -11.83
CA GLY A 154 -5.47 0.86 -10.39
C GLY A 154 -4.58 -0.17 -9.70
N GLU A 155 -4.09 0.19 -8.51
CA GLU A 155 -3.34 -0.72 -7.64
C GLU A 155 -4.14 -0.93 -6.35
N ILE A 156 -4.59 -2.15 -6.08
CA ILE A 156 -5.22 -2.49 -4.80
C ILE A 156 -4.13 -2.99 -3.85
N GLU A 157 -4.03 -2.38 -2.68
CA GLU A 157 -3.20 -2.90 -1.59
C GLU A 157 -4.00 -3.88 -0.73
N PHE A 158 -3.46 -5.08 -0.57
CA PHE A 158 -3.99 -6.10 0.32
C PHE A 158 -3.02 -6.39 1.46
N LYS A 159 -3.54 -6.75 2.62
CA LYS A 159 -2.78 -7.41 3.67
C LYS A 159 -3.32 -8.81 3.92
N LYS A 160 -2.43 -9.80 3.93
CA LYS A 160 -2.74 -11.18 4.32
C LYS A 160 -2.69 -11.29 5.84
N ASP A 161 -3.76 -11.73 6.46
CA ASP A 161 -3.76 -12.04 7.90
C ASP A 161 -2.88 -13.27 8.14
N GLU A 162 -1.81 -13.13 8.92
CA GLU A 162 -0.85 -14.23 9.18
C GLU A 162 -1.48 -15.44 9.89
N LYS A 163 -2.59 -15.24 10.61
CA LYS A 163 -3.25 -16.29 11.40
C LYS A 163 -4.29 -17.04 10.58
N THR A 164 -5.08 -16.30 9.80
CA THR A 164 -6.21 -16.89 9.04
C THR A 164 -5.88 -17.17 7.58
N GLY A 165 -4.83 -16.53 7.04
CA GLY A 165 -4.46 -16.60 5.63
C GLY A 165 -5.33 -15.75 4.70
N ASN A 166 -6.38 -15.09 5.19
CA ASN A 166 -7.27 -14.29 4.37
C ASN A 166 -6.65 -12.94 3.97
N PHE A 167 -6.93 -12.48 2.74
CA PHE A 167 -6.59 -11.14 2.29
C PHE A 167 -7.66 -10.11 2.67
N TYR A 168 -7.20 -8.93 3.10
CA TYR A 168 -8.03 -7.76 3.41
C TYR A 168 -7.58 -6.59 2.55
N LEU A 169 -8.53 -5.92 1.89
CA LEU A 169 -8.29 -4.69 1.13
C LEU A 169 -7.96 -3.55 2.11
N ILE A 170 -6.79 -2.95 1.95
CA ILE A 170 -6.29 -1.86 2.78
C ILE A 170 -6.53 -0.50 2.13
N GLU A 171 -6.23 -0.40 0.84
CA GLU A 171 -6.32 0.83 0.06
C GLU A 171 -6.40 0.51 -1.44
N ILE A 172 -6.87 1.46 -2.25
CA ILE A 172 -6.72 1.43 -3.70
C ILE A 172 -6.07 2.73 -4.20
N ASN A 173 -5.02 2.62 -4.98
CA ASN A 173 -4.39 3.74 -5.65
C ASN A 173 -4.94 3.86 -7.07
N VAL A 174 -5.76 4.89 -7.32
CA VAL A 174 -6.34 5.20 -8.64
C VAL A 174 -5.44 6.11 -9.50
N ARG A 175 -4.14 5.92 -9.35
CA ARG A 175 -3.08 6.66 -10.06
C ARG A 175 -1.83 5.80 -10.12
N THR A 176 -0.93 6.12 -11.03
CA THR A 176 0.40 5.52 -11.07
C THR A 176 1.10 5.60 -9.70
N THR A 177 1.84 4.55 -9.35
CA THR A 177 2.52 4.44 -8.07
C THR A 177 4.03 4.48 -8.26
N THR A 178 4.78 4.52 -7.15
CA THR A 178 6.24 4.44 -7.18
C THR A 178 6.74 3.10 -7.73
N LEU A 179 5.87 2.08 -7.81
CA LEU A 179 6.19 0.78 -8.38
C LEU A 179 6.25 0.78 -9.91
N ASN A 180 5.90 1.88 -10.61
CA ASN A 180 5.91 1.97 -12.07
C ASN A 180 7.15 1.33 -12.73
N THR A 181 8.36 1.64 -12.24
CA THR A 181 9.62 1.08 -12.79
C THR A 181 9.72 -0.43 -12.61
N LEU A 182 9.16 -0.99 -11.53
CA LEU A 182 9.07 -2.44 -11.33
C LEU A 182 8.07 -3.06 -12.31
N LEU A 183 6.88 -2.47 -12.44
CA LEU A 183 5.81 -2.96 -13.32
C LEU A 183 6.29 -3.00 -14.78
N ASP A 184 6.93 -1.92 -15.24
CA ASP A 184 7.52 -1.81 -16.58
C ASP A 184 8.63 -2.85 -16.81
N LYS A 185 9.56 -3.01 -15.86
CA LYS A 185 10.63 -4.03 -15.96
C LYS A 185 10.11 -5.47 -15.87
N CYS A 186 8.92 -5.69 -15.30
CA CYS A 186 8.23 -6.98 -15.35
C CYS A 186 7.43 -7.17 -16.64
N GLY A 187 7.41 -6.17 -17.53
CA GLY A 187 6.89 -6.24 -18.88
C GLY A 187 5.51 -5.61 -19.08
N ILE A 188 5.01 -4.79 -18.15
CA ILE A 188 3.75 -4.05 -18.32
C ILE A 188 3.98 -2.58 -18.00
N ASN A 189 3.90 -1.73 -19.03
CA ASN A 189 4.03 -0.29 -18.90
C ASN A 189 2.65 0.37 -18.83
N PHE A 190 2.08 0.46 -17.63
CA PHE A 190 0.72 0.98 -17.42
C PHE A 190 0.48 2.41 -17.95
N PRO A 191 1.41 3.38 -17.78
CA PRO A 191 1.27 4.69 -18.41
C PRO A 191 1.19 4.65 -19.94
N LEU A 192 2.01 3.80 -20.58
CA LEU A 192 1.97 3.63 -22.03
C LEU A 192 0.64 3.01 -22.48
N LEU A 193 0.14 1.99 -21.77
CA LEU A 193 -1.16 1.39 -22.06
C LEU A 193 -2.29 2.43 -22.00
N ALA A 194 -2.27 3.30 -20.99
CA ALA A 194 -3.25 4.38 -20.88
C ALA A 194 -3.18 5.34 -22.08
N TYR A 195 -1.98 5.72 -22.49
CA TYR A 195 -1.79 6.55 -23.67
C TYR A 195 -2.28 5.87 -24.96
N GLU A 196 -1.90 4.62 -25.17
CA GLU A 196 -2.27 3.86 -26.36
C GLU A 196 -3.79 3.70 -26.46
N GLU A 197 -4.47 3.31 -25.38
CA GLU A 197 -5.93 3.19 -25.40
C GLU A 197 -6.63 4.52 -25.68
N LEU A 198 -6.22 5.60 -25.00
CA LEU A 198 -6.83 6.92 -25.14
C LEU A 198 -6.56 7.58 -26.51
N THR A 199 -5.56 7.10 -27.25
CA THR A 199 -5.24 7.56 -28.61
C THR A 199 -5.76 6.62 -29.71
N GLY A 200 -6.56 5.61 -29.34
CA GLY A 200 -7.17 4.67 -30.28
C GLY A 200 -6.27 3.52 -30.73
N GLY A 201 -5.13 3.34 -30.05
CA GLY A 201 -4.25 2.19 -30.21
C GLY A 201 -4.84 0.90 -29.62
N ASN A 202 -4.36 -0.25 -30.10
CA ASN A 202 -4.71 -1.55 -29.54
C ASN A 202 -3.74 -1.93 -28.43
N ILE A 203 -4.23 -1.97 -27.20
CA ILE A 203 -3.45 -2.32 -26.01
C ILE A 203 -3.26 -3.84 -25.82
N GLY A 204 -4.07 -4.67 -26.45
CA GLY A 204 -4.06 -6.13 -26.23
C GLY A 204 -4.38 -6.52 -24.79
N SER A 205 -3.78 -7.61 -24.31
CA SER A 205 -3.90 -8.10 -22.94
C SER A 205 -2.63 -8.81 -22.49
N LYS A 206 -2.21 -8.63 -21.24
CA LYS A 206 -1.03 -9.31 -20.69
C LYS A 206 -1.10 -9.47 -19.17
N ALA A 207 -0.86 -10.69 -18.70
CA ALA A 207 -0.76 -11.01 -17.29
C ALA A 207 0.65 -11.51 -16.94
N VAL A 208 1.20 -11.08 -15.80
CA VAL A 208 2.44 -11.67 -15.26
C VAL A 208 2.08 -12.77 -14.25
N THR A 209 1.99 -14.00 -14.73
CA THR A 209 1.53 -15.18 -13.98
C THR A 209 2.66 -16.06 -13.42
N HIS A 210 3.86 -15.50 -13.28
CA HIS A 210 5.03 -16.18 -12.72
C HIS A 210 5.89 -15.19 -11.93
N ASP A 211 6.84 -15.71 -11.14
CA ASP A 211 7.79 -14.90 -10.39
C ASP A 211 8.95 -14.44 -11.28
N THR A 212 9.08 -13.14 -11.51
CA THR A 212 10.11 -12.56 -12.40
C THR A 212 11.49 -12.43 -11.74
N GLY A 213 11.55 -12.50 -10.40
CA GLY A 213 12.78 -12.26 -9.65
C GLY A 213 13.25 -10.80 -9.63
N ILE A 214 12.39 -9.85 -10.00
CA ILE A 214 12.66 -8.41 -10.02
C ILE A 214 12.11 -7.75 -8.75
N ALA A 215 12.87 -6.82 -8.19
CA ALA A 215 12.52 -6.08 -6.99
C ALA A 215 12.66 -4.57 -7.18
N PHE A 216 11.58 -3.84 -6.91
CA PHE A 216 11.62 -2.40 -6.67
C PHE A 216 12.53 -2.08 -5.49
N ARG A 217 13.32 -1.01 -5.60
CA ARG A 217 14.08 -0.48 -4.47
C ARG A 217 14.18 1.04 -4.50
N TYR A 218 13.67 1.68 -3.46
CA TYR A 218 13.95 3.08 -3.17
C TYR A 218 15.18 3.17 -2.25
N LEU A 219 16.37 3.23 -2.86
CA LEU A 219 17.65 3.01 -2.17
C LEU A 219 17.85 3.87 -0.91
N PHE A 220 17.56 5.17 -0.98
CA PHE A 220 17.81 6.11 0.12
C PHE A 220 17.00 5.75 1.38
N GLU A 221 15.69 5.63 1.25
CA GLU A 221 14.80 5.28 2.36
C GLU A 221 14.98 3.83 2.81
N ASP A 222 15.28 2.92 1.87
CA ASP A 222 15.55 1.51 2.18
C ASP A 222 16.78 1.34 3.08
N ILE A 223 17.84 2.12 2.90
CA ILE A 223 19.02 2.09 3.79
C ILE A 223 18.63 2.51 5.22
N ILE A 224 17.83 3.57 5.35
CA ILE A 224 17.37 4.07 6.66
C ILE A 224 16.47 3.03 7.32
N ALA A 225 15.53 2.47 6.57
CA ALA A 225 14.63 1.42 7.04
C ALA A 225 15.40 0.16 7.48
N ILE A 226 16.38 -0.29 6.70
CA ILE A 226 17.23 -1.45 7.05
C ILE A 226 17.91 -1.24 8.41
N ARG A 227 18.49 -0.05 8.64
CA ARG A 227 19.13 0.28 9.92
C ARG A 227 18.13 0.16 11.07
N GLU A 228 16.90 0.62 10.88
CA GLU A 228 15.85 0.58 11.90
C GLU A 228 15.31 -0.83 12.14
N TYR A 229 15.08 -1.63 11.08
CA TYR A 229 14.68 -3.03 11.21
C TYR A 229 15.73 -3.87 11.94
N ILE A 230 17.01 -3.67 11.67
CA ILE A 230 18.10 -4.36 12.37
C ILE A 230 18.16 -3.92 13.83
N LYS A 231 18.08 -2.61 14.09
CA LYS A 231 18.09 -2.04 15.46
C LYS A 231 16.94 -2.60 16.30
N THR A 232 15.75 -2.72 15.71
CA THR A 232 14.54 -3.26 16.36
C THR A 232 14.45 -4.79 16.32
N LYS A 233 15.44 -5.47 15.73
CA LYS A 233 15.52 -6.94 15.58
C LYS A 233 14.36 -7.56 14.80
N GLN A 234 13.66 -6.78 13.99
CA GLN A 234 12.57 -7.26 13.12
C GLN A 234 13.11 -7.91 11.85
N LEU A 235 14.32 -7.55 11.40
CA LEU A 235 15.05 -8.25 10.34
C LEU A 235 16.51 -8.50 10.75
N SER A 236 17.03 -9.65 10.34
CA SER A 236 18.44 -10.01 10.47
C SER A 236 19.28 -9.50 9.29
N LEU A 237 20.59 -9.32 9.51
CA LEU A 237 21.54 -9.02 8.43
C LEU A 237 21.49 -10.05 7.30
N PHE A 238 21.27 -11.32 7.63
CA PHE A 238 21.18 -12.40 6.65
C PHE A 238 19.97 -12.24 5.72
N GLU A 239 18.82 -11.81 6.24
CA GLU A 239 17.63 -11.52 5.43
C GLU A 239 17.85 -10.31 4.51
N ILE A 240 18.59 -9.30 4.99
CA ILE A 240 19.00 -8.16 4.17
C ILE A 240 19.93 -8.62 3.04
N LEU A 241 20.94 -9.43 3.33
CA LEU A 241 21.86 -9.97 2.32
C LEU A 241 21.14 -10.84 1.29
N LYS A 242 20.21 -11.71 1.71
CA LYS A 242 19.33 -12.47 0.81
C LYS A 242 18.55 -11.59 -0.15
N SER A 243 18.23 -10.36 0.25
CA SER A 243 17.51 -9.42 -0.61
C SER A 243 18.38 -8.87 -1.75
N LEU A 244 19.71 -8.92 -1.66
CA LEU A 244 20.61 -8.36 -2.69
C LEU A 244 20.62 -9.19 -3.99
N LYS A 245 20.28 -10.49 -3.93
CA LYS A 245 20.30 -11.40 -5.09
C LYS A 245 19.31 -11.07 -6.22
N TYR A 246 18.25 -10.32 -5.91
CA TYR A 246 17.19 -10.01 -6.87
C TYR A 246 17.58 -8.84 -7.78
N LYS A 247 17.26 -8.94 -9.08
CA LYS A 247 17.45 -7.85 -10.05
C LYS A 247 16.67 -6.61 -9.59
N LYS A 248 17.29 -5.42 -9.65
CA LYS A 248 16.69 -4.18 -9.13
C LYS A 248 15.96 -3.36 -10.19
N ALA A 249 14.75 -2.94 -9.83
CA ALA A 249 14.02 -1.84 -10.45
C ALA A 249 14.20 -0.61 -9.55
N PRO A 250 15.11 0.32 -9.88
CA PRO A 250 15.40 1.45 -9.01
C PRO A 250 14.28 2.49 -9.06
N ALA A 251 14.05 3.19 -7.93
CA ALA A 251 13.13 4.31 -7.86
C ALA A 251 13.70 5.60 -8.50
N ILE A 252 15.01 5.83 -8.35
CA ILE A 252 15.68 7.08 -8.75
C ILE A 252 17.02 6.81 -9.45
N TRP A 253 17.90 6.00 -8.83
CA TRP A 253 19.23 5.76 -9.36
C TRP A 253 19.23 4.80 -10.55
N SER A 254 19.63 5.27 -11.74
CA SER A 254 19.90 4.43 -12.91
C SER A 254 21.31 4.68 -13.43
N ILE A 255 21.99 3.64 -13.90
CA ILE A 255 23.33 3.79 -14.51
C ILE A 255 23.24 4.42 -15.89
N ASP A 256 22.18 4.09 -16.64
CA ASP A 256 21.93 4.58 -17.99
C ASP A 256 21.23 5.96 -18.00
N ASP A 257 20.71 6.40 -16.85
CA ASP A 257 20.11 7.73 -16.66
C ASP A 257 20.40 8.26 -15.23
N PRO A 258 21.60 8.81 -15.00
CA PRO A 258 22.02 9.24 -13.66
C PRO A 258 21.51 10.65 -13.27
N ALA A 259 21.00 11.44 -14.22
CA ALA A 259 20.60 12.83 -13.97
C ALA A 259 19.51 12.99 -12.88
N PRO A 260 18.45 12.15 -12.83
CA PRO A 260 17.47 12.19 -11.75
C PRO A 260 18.08 12.00 -10.37
N ALA A 261 19.11 11.16 -10.24
CA ALA A 261 19.77 10.94 -8.95
C ALA A 261 20.57 12.15 -8.48
N PHE A 262 21.31 12.81 -9.37
CA PHE A 262 22.02 14.04 -9.02
C PHE A 262 21.07 15.16 -8.61
N SER A 263 19.95 15.31 -9.32
CA SER A 263 18.88 16.25 -8.95
C SER A 263 18.32 15.94 -7.56
N PHE A 264 18.02 14.67 -7.29
CA PHE A 264 17.52 14.22 -5.99
C PHE A 264 18.51 14.50 -4.84
N ILE A 265 19.80 14.23 -5.04
CA ILE A 265 20.86 14.55 -4.06
C ILE A 265 20.90 16.07 -3.83
N GLY A 266 20.80 16.89 -4.88
CA GLY A 266 20.70 18.35 -4.77
C GLY A 266 19.52 18.82 -3.92
N ILE A 267 18.35 18.18 -4.06
CA ILE A 267 17.16 18.48 -3.24
C ILE A 267 17.40 18.11 -1.77
N LEU A 268 18.01 16.95 -1.51
CA LEU A 268 18.31 16.51 -0.14
C LEU A 268 19.27 17.48 0.56
N MET A 269 20.33 17.91 -0.11
CA MET A 269 21.31 18.85 0.47
C MET A 269 20.71 20.21 0.81
N LYS A 270 19.69 20.67 0.08
CA LYS A 270 18.99 21.94 0.37
C LYS A 270 18.05 21.88 1.58
N LYS A 271 17.71 20.68 2.05
CA LYS A 271 16.83 20.45 3.21
C LYS A 271 17.60 20.26 4.53
N VAL A 272 18.93 20.18 4.46
CA VAL A 272 19.84 20.04 5.62
C VAL A 272 20.33 21.40 6.06
#